data_AF-A0A1A7X4H9-F1
#
_entry.id   AF-A0A1A7X4H9-F1
#
_cell.length_a   1.000
_cell.length_b   1.000
_cell.length_c   1.000
_cell.angle_alpha   90.00
_cell.angle_beta   90.00
_cell.angle_gamma   90.00
#
_symmetry.space_group_name_H-M   'P 1'
#
loop_
_entity.id
_entity.type
_entity.pdbx_description
1 polymer ?
#
loop_
_entity_poly.entity_id
_entity_poly.type
_entity_poly.pdbx_seq_one_letter_code
_entity_poly.pdbx_strand_id
1 'polypeptide(L)'
;VLQSLVQAATRDVLAHHTFSYILLHRRKIGEEIRTAVDAVSCRWGIRVERADIDELSFPAELQQHLAAEAEVKRQQQARVKTSES
;
A
#
# COMPACT_ATOMS: atom_id res chain seq x y z
N VAL A 1 19.45 -11.97 6.76
CA VAL A 1 18.54 -11.91 7.95
C VAL A 1 17.75 -10.60 7.98
N LEU A 2 18.39 -9.43 8.00
CA LEU A 2 17.68 -8.14 8.00
C LEU A 2 16.76 -7.96 6.78
N GLN A 3 17.22 -8.31 5.58
CA GLN A 3 16.39 -8.28 4.37
C GLN A 3 15.12 -9.13 4.49
N SER A 4 15.24 -10.36 5.02
CA SER A 4 14.11 -11.27 5.22
C SER A 4 13.13 -10.74 6.26
N LEU A 5 13.63 -10.09 7.32
CA LEU A 5 12.81 -9.42 8.33
C LEU A 5 12.01 -8.26 7.71
N VAL A 6 12.68 -7.39 6.95
CA VAL A 6 12.03 -6.25 6.27
C VAL A 6 10.96 -6.75 5.31
N GLN A 7 11.25 -7.81 4.54
CA GLN A 7 10.28 -8.41 3.63
C GLN A 7 9.06 -9.00 4.37
N ALA A 8 9.28 -9.69 5.49
CA ALA A 8 8.21 -10.25 6.30
C ALA A 8 7.33 -9.16 6.91
N ALA A 9 7.95 -8.14 7.53
CA ALA A 9 7.23 -7.00 8.11
C ALA A 9 6.44 -6.21 7.05
N THR A 10 7.05 -5.98 5.88
CA THR A 10 6.36 -5.31 4.77
C THR A 10 5.15 -6.10 4.31
N ARG A 11 5.29 -7.43 4.14
CA ARG A 11 4.16 -8.28 3.75
C ARG A 11 3.05 -8.27 4.79
N ASP A 12 3.40 -8.35 6.07
CA ASP A 12 2.45 -8.35 7.16
C ASP A 12 1.66 -7.04 7.24
N VAL A 13 2.36 -5.89 7.19
CA VAL A 13 1.70 -4.58 7.16
C VAL A 13 0.79 -4.47 5.94
N LEU A 14 1.27 -4.79 4.74
CA LEU A 14 0.47 -4.69 3.53
C LEU A 14 -0.76 -5.63 3.52
N ALA A 15 -0.70 -6.77 4.19
CA ALA A 15 -1.82 -7.72 4.28
C ALA A 15 -2.99 -7.19 5.12
N HIS A 16 -2.73 -6.30 6.08
CA HIS A 16 -3.77 -5.69 6.93
C HIS A 16 -4.47 -4.48 6.28
N HIS A 17 -4.00 -4.03 5.11
CA HIS A 17 -4.51 -2.84 4.44
C HIS A 17 -5.16 -3.15 3.11
N THR A 18 -6.17 -2.37 2.76
CA THR A 18 -6.77 -2.45 1.42
C THR A 18 -5.82 -1.84 0.39
N PHE A 19 -5.88 -2.35 -0.84
CA PHE A 19 -5.06 -1.86 -1.95
C PHE A 19 -5.19 -0.34 -2.15
N SER A 20 -6.43 0.19 -2.15
CA SER A 20 -6.68 1.63 -2.26
C SER A 20 -6.04 2.43 -1.13
N TYR A 21 -6.08 1.92 0.11
CA TYR A 21 -5.48 2.59 1.24
C TYR A 21 -3.96 2.66 1.12
N ILE A 22 -3.31 1.58 0.66
CA ILE A 22 -1.86 1.56 0.42
C ILE A 22 -1.46 2.59 -0.64
N LEU A 23 -2.24 2.70 -1.73
CA LEU A 23 -1.99 3.68 -2.79
C LEU A 23 -2.09 5.12 -2.29
N LEU A 24 -3.08 5.41 -1.44
CA LEU A 24 -3.38 6.77 -0.96
C LEU A 24 -2.50 7.20 0.22
N HIS A 25 -2.10 6.26 1.08
CA HIS A 25 -1.47 6.54 2.38
C HIS A 25 -0.05 5.98 2.51
N ARG A 26 0.75 6.07 1.45
CA ARG A 26 2.13 5.52 1.40
C ARG A 26 3.03 5.92 2.57
N ARG A 27 3.00 7.19 2.98
CA ARG A 27 3.81 7.66 4.14
C ARG A 27 3.41 6.94 5.42
N LYS A 28 2.11 6.75 5.65
CA LYS A 28 1.62 6.08 6.86
C LYS A 28 1.99 4.60 6.86
N ILE A 29 1.87 3.92 5.71
CA ILE A 29 2.34 2.55 5.56
C ILE A 29 3.85 2.45 5.78
N GLY A 30 4.64 3.38 5.23
CA GLY A 30 6.08 3.44 5.45
C GLY A 30 6.45 3.54 6.94
N GLU A 31 5.76 4.40 7.68
CA GLU A 31 5.94 4.54 9.14
C GLU A 31 5.57 3.26 9.91
N GLU A 32 4.50 2.56 9.50
CA GLU A 32 4.11 1.28 10.07
C GLU A 32 5.17 0.20 9.80
N ILE A 33 5.68 0.10 8.56
CA ILE A 33 6.77 -0.82 8.20
C ILE A 33 8.03 -0.50 9.00
N ARG A 34 8.42 0.77 9.09
CA ARG A 34 9.58 1.21 9.91
C ARG A 34 9.42 0.72 11.33
N THR A 35 8.27 0.97 11.95
CA THR A 35 8.00 0.62 13.35
C THR A 35 8.04 -0.89 13.57
N ALA A 36 7.49 -1.67 12.64
CA ALA A 36 7.50 -3.14 12.71
C ALA A 36 8.93 -3.70 12.59
N VAL A 37 9.75 -3.16 11.67
CA VAL A 37 11.14 -3.59 11.52
C VAL A 37 11.99 -3.16 12.71
N ASP A 38 11.84 -1.92 13.16
CA ASP A 38 12.62 -1.35 14.28
C ASP A 38 12.40 -2.13 15.57
N ALA A 39 11.15 -2.53 15.86
CA ALA A 39 10.83 -3.33 17.05
C ALA A 39 11.61 -4.65 17.12
N VAL A 40 11.90 -5.28 15.97
CA VAL A 40 12.66 -6.53 15.92
C VAL A 40 14.17 -6.26 15.82
N SER A 41 14.58 -5.27 15.01
CA SER A 41 15.99 -4.96 14.77
C SER A 41 16.68 -4.29 15.96
N CYS A 42 15.92 -3.62 16.84
CA CYS A 42 16.43 -3.05 18.09
C CYS A 42 17.11 -4.09 18.98
N ARG A 43 16.66 -5.35 18.95
CA ARG A 43 17.28 -6.46 19.71
C ARG A 43 18.70 -6.78 19.25
N TRP A 44 19.08 -6.32 18.06
CA TRP A 44 20.42 -6.45 17.49
C TRP A 44 21.21 -5.14 17.53
N GLY A 45 20.69 -4.10 18.18
CA GLY A 45 21.31 -2.77 18.23
C GLY A 45 21.17 -1.97 16.93
N ILE A 46 20.25 -2.35 16.05
CA ILE A 46 19.99 -1.66 14.78
C ILE A 46 18.74 -0.79 14.92
N ARG A 47 18.90 0.52 14.71
CA ARG A 47 17.81 1.51 14.66
C ARG A 47 17.43 1.80 13.21
N VAL A 48 16.13 1.73 12.91
CA VAL A 48 15.60 2.08 11.58
C VAL A 48 15.11 3.52 11.59
N GLU A 49 15.80 4.41 10.87
CA GLU A 49 15.45 5.84 10.84
C GLU A 49 14.22 6.12 9.97
N ARG A 50 14.11 5.46 8.80
CA ARG A 50 13.07 5.73 7.81
C ARG A 50 12.77 4.53 6.94
N ALA A 51 11.51 4.40 6.52
CA ALA A 51 11.10 3.46 5.47
C ALA A 51 10.13 4.18 4.52
N ASP A 52 10.53 4.29 3.25
CA ASP A 52 9.72 4.89 2.20
C ASP A 52 9.28 3.84 1.19
N ILE A 53 8.13 4.08 0.57
CA ILE A 53 7.64 3.30 -0.56
C ILE A 53 7.89 4.13 -1.82
N ASP A 54 8.97 3.81 -2.53
CA ASP A 54 9.39 4.55 -3.73
C ASP A 54 8.48 4.24 -4.93
N GLU A 55 8.53 3.02 -5.45
CA GLU A 55 7.81 2.63 -6.65
C GLU A 55 7.04 1.32 -6.44
N LEU A 56 5.80 1.27 -6.95
CA LEU A 56 4.99 0.05 -6.96
C LEU A 56 4.85 -0.42 -8.40
N SER A 57 5.46 -1.56 -8.71
CA SER A 57 5.24 -2.26 -9.97
C SER A 57 4.02 -3.17 -9.83
N PHE A 58 3.00 -2.95 -10.63
CA PHE A 58 1.83 -3.82 -10.71
C PHE A 58 1.90 -4.72 -11.94
N PRO A 59 1.48 -6.00 -11.84
CA PRO A 59 1.29 -6.84 -13.01
C PRO A 59 0.33 -6.18 -14.00
N ALA A 60 0.57 -6.40 -15.30
CA ALA A 60 -0.24 -5.82 -16.36
C ALA A 60 -1.73 -6.24 -16.24
N GLU A 61 -2.00 -7.47 -15.81
CA GLU A 61 -3.38 -7.93 -15.60
C GLU A 61 -4.09 -7.09 -14.54
N LEU A 62 -3.44 -6.86 -13.39
CA LEU A 62 -4.01 -6.08 -12.29
C LEU A 62 -4.29 -4.64 -12.71
N GLN A 63 -3.39 -4.02 -13.49
CA GLN A 63 -3.60 -2.67 -14.01
C GLN A 63 -4.82 -2.58 -14.92
N GLN A 64 -5.03 -3.57 -15.79
CA GLN A 64 -6.20 -3.63 -16.67
C GLN A 64 -7.50 -3.77 -15.89
N HIS A 65 -7.53 -4.67 -14.89
CA HIS A 65 -8.71 -4.85 -14.03
C HIS A 65 -9.05 -3.58 -13.23
N LEU A 66 -8.05 -2.93 -12.63
CA LEU A 66 -8.23 -1.67 -11.89
C LEU A 66 -8.73 -0.54 -12.80
N ALA A 67 -8.20 -0.43 -14.01
CA ALA A 67 -8.65 0.56 -14.99
C ALA A 67 -10.11 0.32 -15.40
N ALA A 68 -10.48 -0.93 -15.65
CA ALA A 68 -11.86 -1.31 -15.95
C ALA A 68 -12.81 -1.01 -14.77
N GLU A 69 -12.43 -1.36 -13.54
CA GLU A 69 -13.23 -1.06 -12.34
C GLU A 69 -13.37 0.45 -12.09
N ALA A 70 -12.30 1.23 -12.34
CA ALA A 70 -12.34 2.68 -12.19
C ALA A 70 -13.28 3.34 -13.20
N GLU A 71 -13.28 2.87 -14.45
CA GLU A 71 -14.18 3.37 -15.50
C GLU A 71 -15.65 3.04 -15.18
N VAL A 72 -15.93 1.83 -14.69
CA VAL A 72 -17.28 1.45 -14.24
C VAL A 72 -17.75 2.35 -13.09
N LYS A 73 -16.91 2.60 -12.08
CA LYS A 73 -17.24 3.51 -10.98
C LYS A 73 -17.49 4.94 -11.47
N ARG A 74 -16.70 5.42 -12.44
CA ARG A 74 -16.86 6.76 -13.03
C ARG A 74 -18.18 6.89 -13.78
N GLN A 75 -18.55 5.89 -14.58
CA GLN A 75 -19.82 5.86 -15.30
C GLN A 75 -21.02 5.80 -14.36
N GLN A 76 -20.95 5.01 -13.29
CA GLN A 76 -21.99 4.96 -12.27
C GLN A 76 -22.20 6.33 -11.59
N GLN A 77 -21.12 6.99 -11.19
CA GLN A 77 -21.19 8.33 -10.59
C GLN A 77 -21.74 9.39 -11.57
N ALA A 78 -21.39 9.30 -12.86
CA ALA A 78 -21.91 10.21 -13.87
C ALA A 78 -23.43 10.03 -14.07
N ARG A 79 -23.91 8.78 -14.08
CA ARG A 79 -25.34 8.46 -14.20
C ARG A 79 -26.17 8.98 -13.03
N VAL A 80 -25.66 8.86 -11.80
CA VAL A 80 -26.33 9.41 -10.61
C VAL A 80 -26.48 10.93 -10.73
N LYS A 81 -25.41 11.64 -11.12
CA LYS A 81 -25.45 13.11 -11.30
C LYS A 81 -26.44 13.56 -12.36
N THR A 82 -26.58 12.82 -13.47
CA THR A 82 -27.58 13.13 -14.50
C THR A 82 -29.02 12.83 -14.08
N SER A 83 -29.23 12.00 -13.06
CA SER A 83 -30.57 11.69 -12.54
C SER A 83 -30.99 12.61 -11.38
N GLU A 84 -30.05 13.32 -10.76
CA GLU A 84 -30.31 14.33 -9.72
C GLU A 84 -30.52 15.74 -10.28
N SER A 85 -30.37 15.95 -11.60
CA SER A 85 -30.58 17.23 -12.30
C SER A 85 -31.87 17.27 -13.11
#